data_AF-A0A387H811-F1
#
_entry.id   AF-A0A387H811-F1
#
_cell.length_a   1.000
_cell.length_b   1.000
_cell.length_c   1.000
_cell.angle_alpha   90.00
_cell.angle_beta   90.00
_cell.angle_gamma   90.00
#
_symmetry.space_group_name_H-M   'P 1'
#
loop_
_entity.id
_entity.type
_entity.pdbx_description
1 polymer ?
#
loop_
_entity_poly.entity_id
_entity_poly.type
_entity_poly.pdbx_seq_one_letter_code
_entity_poly.pdbx_strand_id
1 'polypeptide(L)'
;MSNSVQTQTSTQEELEQWVLTTCRDLGLTVETAADDFFEAGGTSLTAIRLIAQAEETYGEDALTPDDLFARSAVRDIAASILQNDRD
;
A
#
# COMPACT_ATOMS: atom_id res chain seq x y z
N MET A 1 15.32 25.90 -14.30
CA MET A 1 15.06 24.56 -14.88
C MET A 1 14.02 23.90 -14.00
N SER A 2 12.92 23.47 -14.62
CA SER A 2 11.69 22.88 -14.06
C SER A 2 11.94 21.88 -12.93
N ASN A 3 11.17 21.83 -11.84
CA ASN A 3 9.85 21.18 -11.84
C ASN A 3 8.98 21.59 -10.63
N SER A 4 7.78 22.11 -10.94
CA SER A 4 6.69 22.38 -10.01
C SER A 4 5.71 21.20 -9.89
N VAL A 5 6.20 19.98 -9.66
CA VAL A 5 5.35 18.76 -9.60
C VAL A 5 5.48 18.00 -8.26
N GLN A 6 5.77 18.70 -7.16
CA GLN A 6 6.10 18.06 -5.87
C GLN A 6 4.96 18.03 -4.84
N THR A 7 3.74 18.47 -5.16
CA THR A 7 2.66 18.54 -4.16
C THR A 7 1.59 17.45 -4.24
N GLN A 8 1.66 16.52 -5.22
CA GLN A 8 0.70 15.41 -5.34
C GLN A 8 1.35 14.03 -5.19
N THR A 9 2.63 13.90 -5.54
CA THR A 9 3.38 12.63 -5.48
C THR A 9 3.81 12.25 -4.07
N SER A 10 4.04 13.24 -3.19
CA SER A 10 4.59 12.98 -1.85
C SER A 10 3.70 12.07 -1.01
N THR A 11 2.37 12.24 -1.05
CA THR A 11 1.46 11.38 -0.28
C THR A 11 1.42 9.95 -0.81
N GLN A 12 1.50 9.77 -2.13
CA GLN A 12 1.55 8.43 -2.72
C GLN A 12 2.88 7.74 -2.38
N GLU A 13 4.01 8.44 -2.51
CA GLU A 13 5.34 7.91 -2.17
C GLU A 13 5.44 7.58 -0.67
N GLU A 14 4.85 8.39 0.21
CA GLU A 14 4.76 8.12 1.66
C GLU A 14 3.96 6.83 1.95
N LEU A 15 2.82 6.66 1.28
CA LEU A 15 2.01 5.45 1.39
C LEU A 15 2.72 4.22 0.81
N GLU A 16 3.39 4.35 -0.34
CA GLU A 16 4.21 3.29 -0.92
C GLU A 16 5.29 2.85 0.05
N GLN A 17 6.01 3.79 0.68
CA GLN A 17 7.01 3.49 1.69
C GLN A 17 6.41 2.82 2.94
N TRP A 18 5.23 3.25 3.37
CA TRP A 18 4.51 2.61 4.47
C TRP A 18 4.14 1.16 4.11
N VAL A 19 3.55 0.93 2.92
CA VAL A 19 3.20 -0.42 2.44
C VAL A 19 4.44 -1.30 2.36
N LEU A 20 5.55 -0.80 1.79
CA LEU A 20 6.82 -1.54 1.70
C LEU A 20 7.33 -1.95 3.09
N THR A 21 7.32 -1.01 4.04
CA THR A 21 7.80 -1.25 5.40
C THR A 21 6.92 -2.29 6.10
N THR A 22 5.60 -2.11 6.04
CA THR A 22 4.63 -3.03 6.63
C THR A 22 4.75 -4.43 6.03
N CYS A 23 4.86 -4.54 4.70
CA CYS A 23 5.06 -5.82 4.02
C CYS A 23 6.35 -6.52 4.47
N ARG A 24 7.45 -5.78 4.66
CA ARG A 24 8.71 -6.33 5.18
C ARG A 24 8.59 -6.81 6.62
N ASP A 25 7.89 -6.07 7.48
CA ASP A 25 7.61 -6.50 8.86
C ASP A 25 6.73 -7.76 8.90
N LEU A 26 5.90 -7.97 7.87
CA LEU A 26 5.12 -9.19 7.67
C LEU A 26 5.93 -10.35 7.08
N GLY A 27 7.21 -10.12 6.73
CA GLY A 27 8.12 -11.13 6.18
C GLY A 27 8.11 -11.26 4.67
N LEU A 28 7.56 -10.27 3.95
CA LEU A 28 7.51 -10.25 2.48
C LEU A 28 8.78 -9.63 1.89
N THR A 29 9.20 -10.14 0.73
CA THR A 29 10.39 -9.65 0.02
C THR A 29 10.02 -8.60 -1.01
N VAL A 30 9.47 -7.46 -0.55
CA VAL A 30 9.19 -6.30 -1.41
C VAL A 30 10.35 -5.29 -1.37
N GLU A 31 10.81 -4.87 -2.53
CA GLU A 31 11.91 -3.92 -2.74
C GLU A 31 11.45 -2.61 -3.37
N THR A 32 10.47 -2.65 -4.27
CA THR A 32 10.01 -1.52 -5.07
C THR A 32 8.49 -1.39 -5.07
N ALA A 33 7.99 -0.20 -5.40
CA ALA A 33 6.55 0.05 -5.53
C ALA A 33 5.90 -0.73 -6.70
N ALA A 34 6.71 -1.29 -7.61
CA ALA A 34 6.23 -2.13 -8.70
C ALA A 34 6.09 -3.61 -8.29
N ASP A 35 6.62 -4.00 -7.12
CA ASP A 35 6.56 -5.37 -6.67
C ASP A 35 5.14 -5.74 -6.27
N ASP A 36 4.79 -6.98 -6.57
CA ASP A 36 3.49 -7.55 -6.24
C ASP A 36 3.53 -8.22 -4.87
N PHE A 37 2.54 -7.89 -4.04
CA PHE A 37 2.38 -8.43 -2.69
C PHE A 37 2.34 -9.96 -2.66
N PHE A 38 1.61 -10.59 -3.60
CA PHE A 38 1.49 -12.05 -3.65
C PHE A 38 2.73 -12.70 -4.25
N GLU A 39 3.36 -12.10 -5.26
CA GLU A 39 4.64 -12.60 -5.79
C GLU A 39 5.77 -12.51 -4.76
N ALA A 40 5.73 -11.51 -3.87
CA ALA A 40 6.67 -11.34 -2.77
C ALA A 40 6.44 -12.30 -1.57
N GLY A 41 5.53 -13.26 -1.70
CA GLY A 41 5.20 -14.25 -0.66
C GLY A 41 3.93 -13.95 0.13
N GLY A 42 3.10 -13.01 -0.34
CA GLY A 42 1.85 -12.62 0.29
C GLY A 42 0.89 -13.79 0.40
N THR A 43 0.23 -13.91 1.55
CA THR A 43 -0.80 -14.89 1.84
C THR A 43 -2.04 -14.21 2.37
N SER A 44 -3.15 -14.94 2.51
CA SER A 44 -4.37 -14.41 3.14
C SER A 44 -4.11 -13.89 4.56
N LEU A 45 -3.19 -14.50 5.32
CA LEU A 45 -2.86 -14.05 6.67
C LEU A 45 -2.10 -12.72 6.66
N THR A 46 -1.11 -12.56 5.77
CA THR A 46 -0.38 -11.29 5.66
C THR A 46 -1.28 -10.20 5.07
N ALA A 47 -2.19 -10.56 4.16
CA ALA A 47 -3.18 -9.63 3.61
C ALA A 47 -4.10 -9.07 4.71
N ILE A 48 -4.68 -9.95 5.55
CA ILE A 48 -5.52 -9.53 6.68
C ILE A 48 -4.74 -8.64 7.64
N ARG A 49 -3.46 -8.95 7.90
CA ARG A 49 -2.62 -8.11 8.78
C ARG A 49 -2.30 -6.75 8.18
N LEU A 50 -2.00 -6.69 6.88
CA LEU A 50 -1.75 -5.43 6.18
C LEU A 50 -3.01 -4.54 6.20
N ILE A 51 -4.17 -5.13 5.92
CA ILE A 51 -5.48 -4.45 5.99
C ILE A 51 -5.72 -3.89 7.39
N ALA A 52 -5.55 -4.72 8.43
CA ALA A 52 -5.73 -4.26 9.81
C ALA A 52 -4.78 -3.09 10.17
N GLN A 53 -3.51 -3.15 9.75
CA GLN A 53 -2.57 -2.05 9.97
C GLN A 53 -2.92 -0.80 9.19
N ALA A 54 -3.48 -0.95 7.98
CA ALA A 54 -3.97 0.18 7.20
C ALA A 54 -5.17 0.82 7.91
N GLU A 55 -6.09 0.00 8.42
CA GLU A 55 -7.27 0.46 9.17
C GLU A 55 -6.88 1.22 10.45
N GLU A 56 -5.89 0.71 11.20
CA GLU A 56 -5.39 1.36 12.42
C GLU A 56 -4.70 2.70 12.14
N THR A 57 -4.10 2.88 10.95
CA THR A 57 -3.30 4.06 10.62
C THR A 57 -4.10 5.13 9.88
N TYR A 58 -4.95 4.71 8.93
CA TYR A 58 -5.63 5.59 7.98
C TYR A 58 -7.17 5.60 8.14
N GLY A 59 -7.73 4.69 8.96
CA GLY A 59 -9.16 4.62 9.24
C GLY A 59 -9.84 3.39 8.66
N GLU A 60 -11.07 3.13 9.11
CA GLU A 60 -11.87 2.00 8.64
C GLU A 60 -12.02 2.00 7.12
N ASP A 61 -11.97 0.82 6.50
CA ASP A 61 -12.05 0.63 5.04
C ASP A 61 -10.93 1.31 4.22
N ALA A 62 -9.85 1.78 4.84
CA ALA A 62 -8.70 2.35 4.14
C ALA A 62 -8.12 1.39 3.08
N LEU A 63 -8.11 0.08 3.35
CA LEU A 63 -7.72 -0.93 2.39
C LEU A 63 -8.68 -2.11 2.45
N THR A 64 -9.44 -2.34 1.38
CA THR A 64 -10.35 -3.48 1.32
C THR A 64 -9.62 -4.74 0.82
N PRO A 65 -10.11 -5.95 1.19
CA PRO A 65 -9.61 -7.18 0.59
C PRO A 65 -9.76 -7.20 -0.93
N ASP A 66 -10.89 -6.69 -1.45
CA ASP A 66 -11.17 -6.68 -2.88
C ASP A 66 -10.14 -5.84 -3.64
N ASP A 67 -9.80 -4.65 -3.13
CA ASP A 67 -8.75 -3.80 -3.68
C ASP A 67 -7.40 -4.49 -3.68
N LEU A 68 -7.03 -5.11 -2.56
CA LEU A 68 -5.75 -5.79 -2.44
C LEU A 68 -5.64 -7.01 -3.39
N PHE A 69 -6.72 -7.76 -3.60
CA PHE A 69 -6.75 -8.88 -4.55
C PHE A 69 -6.84 -8.44 -6.01
N ALA A 70 -7.54 -7.34 -6.30
CA ALA A 70 -7.63 -6.78 -7.65
C ALA A 70 -6.34 -6.06 -8.06
N ARG A 71 -5.64 -5.47 -7.08
CA ARG A 71 -4.48 -4.60 -7.26
C ARG A 71 -3.41 -4.88 -6.21
N SER A 72 -2.67 -5.96 -6.41
CA SER A 72 -1.67 -6.44 -5.47
C SER A 72 -0.30 -5.78 -5.56
N ALA A 73 -0.06 -4.91 -6.54
CA ALA A 73 1.18 -4.15 -6.61
C ALA A 73 1.23 -3.08 -5.51
N VAL A 74 2.40 -2.90 -4.90
CA VAL A 74 2.59 -1.96 -3.77
C VAL A 74 2.09 -0.54 -4.08
N ARG A 75 2.41 0.00 -5.27
CA ARG A 75 1.93 1.32 -5.72
C ARG A 75 0.41 1.39 -5.82
N ASP A 76 -0.22 0.30 -6.22
CA ASP A 76 -1.65 0.27 -6.45
C ASP A 76 -2.39 0.11 -5.10
N ILE A 77 -1.82 -0.66 -4.16
CA ILE A 77 -2.28 -0.72 -2.76
C ILE A 77 -2.20 0.67 -2.12
N ALA A 78 -1.07 1.36 -2.27
CA ALA A 78 -0.90 2.73 -1.76
C ALA A 78 -1.91 3.69 -2.40
N ALA A 79 -2.17 3.55 -3.71
CA ALA A 79 -3.18 4.34 -4.38
C ALA A 79 -4.60 4.05 -3.85
N SER A 80 -4.96 2.79 -3.56
CA SER A 80 -6.25 2.45 -2.96
C SER A 80 -6.42 3.12 -1.59
N ILE A 81 -5.41 3.06 -0.73
CA ILE A 81 -5.42 3.73 0.57
C ILE A 81 -5.61 5.25 0.40
N LEU A 82 -4.91 5.86 -0.55
CA LEU A 82 -5.04 7.29 -0.82
C LEU A 82 -6.43 7.69 -1.34
N GLN A 83 -7.10 6.82 -2.10
CA GLN A 83 -8.46 7.10 -2.57
C GLN A 83 -9.46 6.97 -1.43
N ASN A 84 -9.36 5.90 -0.63
CA ASN A 84 -10.30 5.61 0.46
C ASN A 84 -10.18 6.61 1.63
N ASP A 85 -8.99 7.18 1.88
CA ASP A 85 -8.80 8.27 2.87
C ASP A 85 -9.58 9.56 2.52
N ARG A 86 -10.04 9.71 1.26
CA ARG A 86 -10.74 10.92 0.78
C ARG A 86 -12.25 10.78 0.69
N ASP A 87 -12.80 9.59 0.94
CA ASP A 87 -14.24 9.31 1.01
C ASP A 87 -14.76 9.47 2.45
#